data_AF-A0A1Y1JSQ5-F1
#
_entry.id   AF-A0A1Y1JSQ5-F1
#
_cell.length_a   1.000
_cell.length_b   1.000
_cell.length_c   1.000
_cell.angle_alpha   90.00
_cell.angle_beta   90.00
_cell.angle_gamma   90.00
#
_symmetry.space_group_name_H-M   'P 1'
#
loop_
_entity.id
_entity.type
_entity.pdbx_description
1 polymer ?
#
loop_
_entity_poly.entity_id
_entity_poly.type
_entity_poly.pdbx_seq_one_letter_code
_entity_poly.pdbx_strand_id
1 'polypeptide(L)'
;MINFYCSYIEILETNMDNLPSNKYINKLLQSANINDLLSKTNSRNSSDVVEWIQKYYSDVIISYNEIRKECIIDSKNQKCCRDVNYYLDFVKSIIKLSNFNSGANIDMIAMLEEQWNNKLSASDYKCERGKSVESTLRRCILKQIYDFKDDISYLDNKTYSHTMYDEYLNKKWNKIYEYIKTSIGNKKAIISNERKSESILVDAFPLNYNFLNSLKMDIKENINIKISEENEVIKELKRMLSSSIEAKITIPSESSSTEQMSYVETHSIYNNIFSAKKLLIISFIFFGYITINIMLYKFTLLGTWINNRIKCNKFIQKYICKNKTESLLSKNDYNKLNIAYKSFDSYYENSI
;
A
#
# COMPACT_ATOMS: atom_id res chain seq x y z
N MET A 1 8.73 18.43 29.18
CA MET A 1 9.58 17.58 28.33
C MET A 1 9.05 17.71 26.90
N ILE A 2 9.42 18.81 26.24
CA ILE A 2 8.78 19.35 25.02
C ILE A 2 9.69 19.13 23.80
N ASN A 3 9.08 18.64 22.71
CA ASN A 3 9.46 18.75 21.29
C ASN A 3 10.93 18.56 20.88
N PHE A 4 11.35 17.32 20.66
CA PHE A 4 12.51 17.00 19.80
C PHE A 4 12.16 16.23 18.51
N TYR A 5 10.89 15.81 18.31
CA TYR A 5 10.50 14.99 17.15
C TYR A 5 10.00 15.77 15.91
N CYS A 6 9.63 17.05 16.03
CA CYS A 6 9.19 17.84 14.85
C CYS A 6 10.34 18.28 13.94
N SER A 7 11.53 18.55 14.48
CA SER A 7 12.67 19.04 13.68
C SER A 7 13.27 17.98 12.74
N TYR A 8 13.19 16.70 13.11
CA TYR A 8 13.78 15.62 12.30
C TYR A 8 12.92 15.28 11.07
N ILE A 9 11.59 15.44 11.17
CA ILE A 9 10.65 15.18 10.06
C ILE A 9 10.75 16.24 8.96
N GLU A 10 10.93 17.53 9.32
CA GLU A 10 11.17 18.62 8.36
C GLU A 10 12.52 18.48 7.62
N ILE A 11 13.58 18.05 8.32
CA ILE A 11 14.90 17.80 7.71
C ILE A 11 14.88 16.57 6.77
N LEU A 12 13.99 15.60 7.02
CA LEU A 12 13.80 14.45 6.14
C LEU A 12 12.99 14.78 4.90
N GLU A 13 11.94 15.60 5.04
CA GLU A 13 11.14 16.07 3.90
C GLU A 13 11.98 16.92 2.94
N THR A 14 12.78 17.87 3.45
CA THR A 14 13.65 18.72 2.62
C THR A 14 14.76 17.98 1.87
N ASN A 15 15.18 16.81 2.35
CA ASN A 15 16.24 16.01 1.74
C ASN A 15 15.72 14.99 0.71
N MET A 16 14.54 14.42 0.95
CA MET A 16 13.88 13.51 0.00
C MET A 16 13.30 14.26 -1.22
N ASP A 17 12.96 15.54 -1.06
CA ASP A 17 12.58 16.40 -2.18
C ASP A 17 13.71 16.58 -3.20
N ASN A 18 14.98 16.41 -2.79
CA ASN A 18 16.15 16.50 -3.64
C ASN A 18 16.49 15.20 -4.39
N LEU A 19 15.66 14.15 -4.25
CA LEU A 19 15.85 12.92 -4.99
C LEU A 19 15.80 13.17 -6.52
N PRO A 20 16.72 12.59 -7.31
CA PRO A 20 16.76 12.79 -8.77
C PRO A 20 15.44 12.43 -9.48
N SER A 21 14.67 11.48 -8.93
CA SER A 21 13.35 11.11 -9.43
C SER A 21 12.29 12.21 -9.31
N ASN A 22 12.51 13.24 -8.48
CA ASN A 22 11.55 14.31 -8.22
C ASN A 22 11.74 15.57 -9.09
N LYS A 23 12.78 15.65 -9.93
CA LYS A 23 13.12 16.83 -10.74
C LYS A 23 11.90 17.47 -11.42
N TYR A 24 11.11 16.70 -12.18
CA TYR A 24 9.96 17.23 -12.92
C TYR A 24 8.71 17.36 -12.06
N ILE A 25 8.55 16.50 -11.05
CA ILE A 25 7.43 16.56 -10.12
C ILE A 25 7.47 17.84 -9.29
N ASN A 26 8.64 18.22 -8.79
CA ASN A 26 8.82 19.45 -8.02
C ASN A 26 8.47 20.68 -8.87
N LYS A 27 8.84 20.69 -10.16
CA LYS A 27 8.44 21.76 -11.09
C LYS A 27 6.92 21.87 -11.19
N LEU A 28 6.21 20.75 -11.36
CA LEU A 28 4.74 20.73 -11.46
C LEU A 28 4.03 21.10 -10.14
N LEU A 29 4.57 20.64 -9.01
CA LEU A 29 4.05 20.95 -7.67
C LEU A 29 4.26 22.42 -7.28
N GLN A 30 5.32 23.06 -7.76
CA GLN A 30 5.54 24.49 -7.56
C GLN A 30 4.55 25.34 -8.35
N SER A 31 4.08 24.86 -9.51
CA SER A 31 3.14 25.60 -10.35
C SER A 31 1.74 25.64 -9.74
N ALA A 32 1.28 24.57 -9.10
CA ALA A 32 -0.06 24.51 -8.51
C ALA A 32 -0.04 24.31 -7.01
N ASN A 33 -0.88 25.07 -6.31
CA ASN A 33 -1.05 24.90 -4.87
C ASN A 33 -1.86 23.63 -4.56
N ILE A 34 -1.20 22.48 -4.48
CA ILE A 34 -1.82 21.20 -4.11
C ILE A 34 -2.38 21.23 -2.68
N ASN A 35 -1.75 21.98 -1.77
CA ASN A 35 -2.26 22.14 -0.42
C ASN A 35 -3.64 22.82 -0.42
N ASP A 36 -3.86 23.76 -1.34
CA ASP A 36 -5.19 24.36 -1.56
C ASP A 36 -6.20 23.30 -2.01
N LEU A 37 -5.85 22.43 -2.97
CA LEU A 37 -6.71 21.31 -3.39
C LEU A 37 -7.04 20.36 -2.23
N LEU A 38 -6.05 19.98 -1.43
CA LEU A 38 -6.25 19.14 -0.25
C LEU A 38 -7.19 19.80 0.76
N SER A 39 -7.07 21.12 0.97
CA SER A 39 -7.98 21.85 1.86
C SER A 39 -9.42 21.88 1.32
N LYS A 40 -9.58 22.14 0.02
CA LYS A 40 -10.89 22.23 -0.65
C LYS A 40 -11.59 20.88 -0.75
N THR A 41 -10.85 19.79 -0.94
CA THR A 41 -11.42 18.43 -0.99
C THR A 41 -11.84 17.89 0.37
N ASN A 42 -11.36 18.48 1.46
CA ASN A 42 -11.85 18.24 2.81
C ASN A 42 -13.06 19.14 3.17
N SER A 43 -13.38 20.14 2.34
CA SER A 43 -14.56 20.98 2.50
C SER A 43 -15.83 20.22 2.06
N ARG A 44 -17.02 20.73 2.40
CA ARG A 44 -18.31 20.17 1.93
C ARG A 44 -18.75 20.74 0.59
N ASN A 45 -18.02 21.71 0.03
CA ASN A 45 -18.42 22.43 -1.16
C ASN A 45 -17.58 22.02 -2.38
N SER A 46 -18.19 21.24 -3.28
CA SER A 46 -17.51 20.81 -4.51
C SER A 46 -17.26 21.96 -5.50
N SER A 47 -17.98 23.10 -5.39
CA SER A 47 -17.74 24.24 -6.29
C SER A 47 -16.33 24.80 -6.13
N ASP A 48 -15.78 24.78 -4.91
CA ASP A 48 -14.43 25.26 -4.63
C ASP A 48 -13.37 24.45 -5.40
N VAL A 49 -13.59 23.15 -5.56
CA VAL A 49 -12.70 22.26 -6.31
C VAL A 49 -12.85 22.46 -7.81
N VAL A 50 -14.07 22.72 -8.29
CA VAL A 50 -14.31 23.09 -9.70
C VAL A 50 -13.56 24.36 -10.07
N GLU A 51 -13.66 25.40 -9.25
CA GLU A 51 -12.90 26.65 -9.43
C GLU A 51 -11.39 26.40 -9.40
N TRP A 52 -10.93 25.53 -8.49
CA TRP A 52 -9.52 25.15 -8.44
C TRP A 52 -9.06 24.46 -9.73
N ILE A 53 -9.84 23.51 -10.29
CA ILE A 53 -9.51 22.81 -11.54
C ILE A 53 -9.42 23.78 -12.72
N GLN A 54 -10.31 24.77 -12.78
CA GLN A 54 -10.29 25.79 -13.84
C GLN A 54 -8.99 26.61 -13.81
N LYS A 55 -8.53 27.00 -12.62
CA LYS A 55 -7.28 27.74 -12.43
C LYS A 55 -6.03 26.86 -12.58
N TYR A 56 -6.10 25.64 -12.08
CA TYR A 56 -5.00 24.67 -12.08
C TYR A 56 -4.38 24.49 -13.47
N TYR A 57 -5.21 24.41 -14.51
CA TYR A 57 -4.71 24.21 -15.86
C TYR A 57 -3.81 25.36 -16.33
N SER A 58 -4.22 26.62 -16.11
CA SER A 58 -3.38 27.78 -16.48
C SER A 58 -2.07 27.82 -15.71
N ASP A 59 -2.10 27.39 -14.45
CA ASP A 59 -0.93 27.42 -13.58
C ASP A 59 0.09 26.34 -13.98
N VAL A 60 -0.36 25.11 -14.26
CA VAL A 60 0.52 23.97 -14.55
C VAL A 60 1.01 23.93 -16.01
N ILE A 61 0.23 24.43 -16.97
CA ILE A 61 0.54 24.27 -18.40
C ILE A 61 1.88 24.92 -18.78
N ILE A 62 2.28 26.00 -18.09
CA ILE A 62 3.56 26.68 -18.31
C ILE A 62 4.71 25.74 -17.96
N SER A 63 4.72 25.18 -16.75
CA SER A 63 5.76 24.25 -16.31
C SER A 63 5.73 22.94 -17.10
N TYR A 64 4.56 22.46 -17.52
CA TYR A 64 4.47 21.33 -18.45
C TYR A 64 5.17 21.62 -19.78
N ASN A 65 4.96 22.81 -20.37
CA ASN A 65 5.60 23.17 -21.64
C ASN A 65 7.13 23.28 -21.50
N GLU A 66 7.63 23.76 -20.37
CA GLU A 66 9.07 23.77 -20.06
C GLU A 66 9.63 22.36 -19.95
N ILE A 67 8.96 21.49 -19.18
CA ILE A 67 9.32 20.08 -19.06
C ILE A 67 9.36 19.46 -20.45
N ARG A 68 8.27 19.56 -21.22
CA ARG A 68 8.16 18.99 -22.57
C ARG A 68 9.29 19.44 -23.50
N LYS A 69 9.73 20.70 -23.46
CA LYS A 69 10.88 21.17 -24.25
C LYS A 69 12.16 20.40 -23.90
N GLU A 70 12.44 20.18 -22.62
CA GLU A 70 13.58 19.35 -22.19
C GLU A 70 13.45 17.91 -22.72
N CYS A 71 12.23 17.37 -22.77
CA CYS A 71 11.98 15.99 -23.18
C CYS A 71 12.08 15.76 -24.70
N ILE A 72 11.71 16.75 -25.51
CA ILE A 72 11.83 16.67 -26.98
C ILE A 72 13.31 16.66 -27.38
N ILE A 73 14.13 17.47 -26.71
CA ILE A 73 15.57 17.53 -26.97
C ILE A 73 16.23 16.18 -26.64
N ASP A 74 15.79 15.56 -25.55
CA ASP A 74 16.25 14.24 -25.11
C ASP A 74 15.33 13.13 -25.67
N SER A 75 15.28 13.00 -27.01
CA SER A 75 14.38 12.14 -27.83
C SER A 75 14.08 10.70 -27.38
N LYS A 76 14.68 10.20 -26.29
CA LYS A 76 14.41 8.90 -25.64
C LYS A 76 13.70 9.03 -24.29
N ASN A 77 13.40 10.23 -23.82
CA ASN A 77 13.07 10.46 -22.42
C ASN A 77 11.59 10.29 -22.10
N GLN A 78 11.16 9.02 -22.03
CA GLN A 78 9.84 8.66 -21.49
C GLN A 78 9.65 9.06 -20.01
N LYS A 79 10.70 9.49 -19.29
CA LYS A 79 10.59 9.93 -17.88
C LYS A 79 9.60 11.06 -17.74
N CYS A 80 9.66 12.06 -18.62
CA CYS A 80 8.74 13.19 -18.57
C CYS A 80 7.28 12.77 -18.65
N CYS A 81 6.98 11.83 -19.57
CA CYS A 81 5.63 11.32 -19.71
C CYS A 81 5.20 10.56 -18.45
N ARG A 82 6.09 9.76 -17.85
CA ARG A 82 5.81 9.06 -16.58
C ARG A 82 5.56 10.06 -15.44
N ASP A 83 6.35 11.12 -15.35
CA ASP A 83 6.28 12.12 -14.28
C ASP A 83 5.02 12.97 -14.39
N VAL A 84 4.71 13.47 -15.59
CA VAL A 84 3.46 14.21 -15.84
C VAL A 84 2.25 13.31 -15.59
N ASN A 85 2.28 12.06 -16.08
CA ASN A 85 1.18 11.13 -15.83
C ASN A 85 0.97 10.82 -14.35
N TYR A 86 2.06 10.65 -13.60
CA TYR A 86 1.98 10.46 -12.14
C TYR A 86 1.35 11.66 -11.47
N TYR A 87 1.78 12.87 -11.82
CA TYR A 87 1.22 14.09 -11.25
C TYR A 87 -0.29 14.19 -11.49
N LEU A 88 -0.74 13.88 -12.70
CA LEU A 88 -2.17 13.83 -13.02
C LEU A 88 -2.91 12.71 -12.28
N ASP A 89 -2.30 11.52 -12.14
CA ASP A 89 -2.86 10.42 -11.35
C ASP A 89 -2.98 10.80 -9.86
N PHE A 90 -2.02 11.56 -9.34
CA PHE A 90 -2.01 12.07 -7.97
C PHE A 90 -3.15 13.08 -7.74
N VAL A 91 -3.27 14.11 -8.58
CA VAL A 91 -4.38 15.09 -8.50
C VAL A 91 -5.74 14.39 -8.62
N LYS A 92 -5.89 13.47 -9.57
CA LYS A 92 -7.09 12.64 -9.74
C LYS A 92 -7.41 11.84 -8.47
N SER A 93 -6.41 11.25 -7.82
CA SER A 93 -6.61 10.47 -6.60
C SER A 93 -7.13 11.33 -5.44
N ILE A 94 -6.63 12.57 -5.30
CA ILE A 94 -7.11 13.51 -4.29
C ILE A 94 -8.59 13.84 -4.50
N ILE A 95 -8.98 14.18 -5.74
CA ILE A 95 -10.39 14.46 -6.08
C ILE A 95 -11.26 13.22 -5.82
N LYS A 96 -10.79 12.04 -6.21
CA LYS A 96 -11.56 10.79 -6.08
C LYS A 96 -11.80 10.38 -4.62
N LEU A 97 -10.82 10.62 -3.75
CA LEU A 97 -10.88 10.29 -2.31
C LEU A 97 -11.59 11.37 -1.48
N SER A 98 -12.01 12.48 -2.09
CA SER A 98 -12.79 13.50 -1.40
C SER A 98 -14.15 12.99 -0.94
N ASN A 99 -14.73 13.63 0.08
CA ASN A 99 -16.00 13.24 0.68
C ASN A 99 -17.24 13.69 -0.10
N PHE A 100 -17.08 14.16 -1.35
CA PHE A 100 -18.21 14.53 -2.19
C PHE A 100 -18.94 13.29 -2.71
N ASN A 101 -20.15 13.51 -3.23
CA ASN A 101 -20.88 12.43 -3.89
C ASN A 101 -20.10 11.92 -5.11
N SER A 102 -20.28 10.63 -5.45
CA SER A 102 -19.51 9.98 -6.50
C SER A 102 -19.71 10.62 -7.88
N GLY A 103 -20.87 11.22 -8.16
CA GLY A 103 -21.18 11.92 -9.40
C GLY A 103 -20.33 13.17 -9.58
N ALA A 104 -20.31 14.05 -8.57
CA ALA A 104 -19.48 15.25 -8.55
C ALA A 104 -17.99 14.93 -8.74
N ASN A 105 -17.50 13.86 -8.09
CA ASN A 105 -16.12 13.40 -8.27
C ASN A 105 -15.84 12.93 -9.71
N ILE A 106 -16.82 12.27 -10.36
CA ILE A 106 -16.69 11.85 -11.76
C ILE A 106 -16.62 13.09 -12.67
N ASP A 107 -17.49 14.07 -12.47
CA ASP A 107 -17.55 15.28 -13.30
C ASP A 107 -16.25 16.10 -13.18
N MET A 108 -15.75 16.30 -11.96
CA MET A 108 -14.49 17.02 -11.72
C MET A 108 -13.29 16.30 -12.35
N ILE A 109 -13.24 14.96 -12.26
CA ILE A 109 -12.18 14.19 -12.93
C ILE A 109 -12.31 14.28 -14.45
N ALA A 110 -13.54 14.28 -14.99
CA ALA A 110 -13.75 14.44 -16.42
C ALA A 110 -13.25 15.82 -16.91
N MET A 111 -13.57 16.89 -16.18
CA MET A 111 -13.06 18.24 -16.45
C MET A 111 -11.53 18.29 -16.44
N LEU A 112 -10.90 17.71 -15.42
CA LEU A 112 -9.44 17.61 -15.33
C LEU A 112 -8.87 16.87 -16.55
N GLU A 113 -9.37 15.68 -16.88
CA GLU A 113 -8.84 14.87 -17.98
C GLU A 113 -9.09 15.51 -19.36
N GLU A 114 -10.20 16.24 -19.54
CA GLU A 114 -10.52 16.95 -20.78
C GLU A 114 -9.46 18.01 -21.12
N GLN A 115 -9.05 18.80 -20.13
CA GLN A 115 -8.02 19.83 -20.29
C GLN A 115 -6.68 19.26 -20.79
N TRP A 116 -6.36 18.01 -20.46
CA TRP A 116 -5.07 17.38 -20.77
C TRP A 116 -5.06 16.50 -22.04
N ASN A 117 -6.21 15.97 -22.49
CA ASN A 117 -6.28 15.02 -23.62
C ASN A 117 -5.53 15.52 -24.87
N ASN A 118 -5.68 16.80 -25.22
CA ASN A 118 -5.10 17.39 -26.43
C ASN A 118 -3.64 17.87 -26.24
N LYS A 119 -3.14 17.90 -25.00
CA LYS A 119 -1.80 18.43 -24.67
C LYS A 119 -0.75 17.36 -24.49
N LEU A 120 -1.16 16.16 -24.07
CA LEU A 120 -0.26 15.03 -23.87
C LEU A 120 0.14 14.36 -25.19
N SER A 121 -0.67 14.49 -26.25
CA SER A 121 -0.37 13.94 -27.58
C SER A 121 -0.28 15.05 -28.62
N ALA A 122 0.92 15.61 -28.78
CA ALA A 122 1.23 16.58 -29.83
C ALA A 122 2.05 15.91 -30.95
N SER A 123 2.19 16.58 -32.10
CA SER A 123 2.86 16.03 -33.29
C SER A 123 4.34 15.68 -33.08
N ASP A 124 5.00 16.39 -32.17
CA ASP A 124 6.42 16.30 -31.81
C ASP A 124 6.68 15.50 -30.52
N TYR A 125 5.63 15.13 -29.78
CA TYR A 125 5.74 14.44 -28.50
C TYR A 125 4.46 13.65 -28.20
N LYS A 126 4.58 12.32 -28.12
CA LYS A 126 3.50 11.42 -27.70
C LYS A 126 3.68 10.97 -26.25
N CYS A 127 2.77 11.41 -25.39
CA CYS A 127 2.60 10.87 -24.06
C CYS A 127 1.21 10.24 -23.95
N GLU A 128 1.17 8.92 -24.04
CA GLU A 128 -0.09 8.18 -23.95
C GLU A 128 -0.49 7.97 -22.48
N ARG A 129 -1.80 8.07 -22.23
CA ARG A 129 -2.38 7.96 -20.89
C ARG A 129 -3.67 7.15 -20.94
N GLY A 130 -3.63 5.93 -20.39
CA GLY A 130 -4.85 5.18 -20.09
C GLY A 130 -5.59 5.78 -18.89
N LYS A 131 -6.92 5.77 -18.92
CA LYS A 131 -7.77 6.35 -17.85
C LYS A 131 -8.28 5.35 -16.82
N SER A 132 -8.14 4.04 -17.10
CA SER A 132 -8.60 2.97 -16.21
C SER A 132 -7.72 2.85 -14.96
N VAL A 133 -8.29 2.32 -13.87
CA VAL A 133 -7.54 2.09 -12.62
C VAL A 133 -6.35 1.16 -12.86
N GLU A 134 -6.52 0.11 -13.66
CA GLU A 134 -5.42 -0.80 -14.01
C GLU A 134 -4.30 -0.10 -14.78
N SER A 135 -4.63 0.84 -15.67
CA SER A 135 -3.62 1.62 -16.38
C SER A 135 -2.88 2.59 -15.45
N THR A 136 -3.57 3.19 -14.48
CA THR A 136 -2.95 3.99 -13.41
C THR A 136 -2.01 3.13 -12.56
N LEU A 137 -2.44 1.94 -12.15
CA LEU A 137 -1.60 1.01 -11.39
C LEU A 137 -0.34 0.62 -12.18
N ARG A 138 -0.46 0.25 -13.46
CA ARG A 138 0.69 -0.06 -14.32
C ARG A 138 1.69 1.09 -14.39
N ARG A 139 1.21 2.33 -14.54
CA ARG A 139 2.08 3.52 -14.54
C ARG A 139 2.76 3.75 -13.20
N CYS A 140 2.06 3.55 -12.08
CA CYS A 140 2.63 3.70 -10.73
C CYS A 140 3.73 2.67 -10.46
N ILE A 141 3.49 1.42 -10.83
CA ILE A 141 4.49 0.35 -10.74
C ILE A 141 5.71 0.70 -11.58
N LEU A 142 5.50 1.06 -12.86
CA LEU A 142 6.58 1.40 -13.77
C LEU A 142 7.40 2.58 -13.22
N LYS A 143 6.73 3.65 -12.80
CA LYS A 143 7.40 4.83 -12.27
C LYS A 143 8.19 4.53 -10.99
N GLN A 144 7.69 3.72 -10.05
CA GLN A 144 8.49 3.35 -8.87
C GLN A 144 9.80 2.65 -9.23
N ILE A 145 9.79 1.77 -10.25
CA ILE A 145 11.00 1.08 -10.71
C ILE A 145 12.01 2.08 -11.30
N TYR A 146 11.54 3.03 -12.10
CA TYR A 146 12.39 4.08 -12.67
C TYR A 146 12.89 5.07 -11.60
N ASP A 147 12.01 5.50 -10.69
CA ASP A 147 12.35 6.42 -9.61
C ASP A 147 13.44 5.81 -8.72
N PHE A 148 13.28 4.53 -8.34
CA PHE A 148 14.30 3.82 -7.59
C PHE A 148 15.64 3.77 -8.32
N LYS A 149 15.63 3.56 -9.64
CA LYS A 149 16.87 3.50 -10.43
C LYS A 149 17.56 4.87 -10.53
N ASP A 150 16.79 5.94 -10.60
CA ASP A 150 17.31 7.31 -10.59
C ASP A 150 17.85 7.70 -9.20
N ASP A 151 17.22 7.18 -8.15
CA ASP A 151 17.52 7.55 -6.77
C ASP A 151 18.65 6.71 -6.15
N ILE A 152 18.89 5.47 -6.59
CA ILE A 152 19.79 4.53 -5.90
C ILE A 152 21.21 5.07 -5.68
N SER A 153 21.77 5.77 -6.67
CA SER A 153 23.11 6.36 -6.54
C SER A 153 23.13 7.53 -5.56
N TYR A 154 22.03 8.27 -5.44
CA TYR A 154 21.87 9.32 -4.45
C TYR A 154 21.69 8.73 -3.04
N LEU A 155 20.96 7.62 -2.93
CA LEU A 155 20.77 6.87 -1.68
C LEU A 155 22.09 6.28 -1.17
N ASP A 156 22.89 5.66 -2.04
CA ASP A 156 24.18 5.06 -1.67
C ASP A 156 25.21 6.11 -1.20
N ASN A 157 25.15 7.33 -1.75
CA ASN A 157 26.06 8.42 -1.41
C ASN A 157 25.68 9.17 -0.13
N LYS A 158 24.55 8.83 0.48
CA LYS A 158 24.00 9.53 1.66
C LYS A 158 23.69 8.53 2.75
N THR A 159 23.71 8.96 4.00
CA THR A 159 23.38 8.12 5.15
C THR A 159 21.86 7.92 5.31
N TYR A 160 21.14 7.65 4.21
CA TYR A 160 19.71 7.31 4.31
C TYR A 160 19.56 5.85 4.71
N SER A 161 18.68 5.58 5.67
CA SER A 161 18.27 4.20 5.94
C SER A 161 17.25 3.76 4.89
N HIS A 162 17.21 2.46 4.57
CA HIS A 162 16.19 1.89 3.69
C HIS A 162 14.77 2.18 4.23
N THR A 163 14.59 2.19 5.56
CA THR A 163 13.33 2.52 6.23
C THR A 163 12.87 3.94 5.93
N MET A 164 13.78 4.92 5.93
CA MET A 164 13.43 6.30 5.56
C MET A 164 12.96 6.41 4.12
N TYR A 165 13.60 5.68 3.20
CA TYR A 165 13.18 5.66 1.81
C TYR A 165 11.79 5.01 1.67
N ASP A 166 11.52 3.93 2.39
CA ASP A 166 10.20 3.28 2.43
C ASP A 166 9.12 4.22 2.99
N GLU A 167 9.41 4.99 4.03
CA GLU A 167 8.50 6.02 4.56
C GLU A 167 8.21 7.11 3.52
N TYR A 168 9.24 7.56 2.80
CA TYR A 168 9.09 8.51 1.70
C TYR A 168 8.21 7.93 0.57
N LEU A 169 8.46 6.69 0.15
CA LEU A 169 7.64 6.03 -0.88
C LEU A 169 6.18 5.91 -0.41
N ASN A 170 5.95 5.53 0.85
CA ASN A 170 4.62 5.52 1.45
C ASN A 170 3.95 6.89 1.32
N LYS A 171 4.58 7.97 1.80
CA LYS A 171 4.02 9.33 1.69
C LYS A 171 3.72 9.72 0.24
N LYS A 172 4.67 9.50 -0.67
CA LYS A 172 4.58 9.87 -2.09
C LYS A 172 3.40 9.19 -2.77
N TRP A 173 3.20 7.90 -2.52
CA TRP A 173 2.25 7.09 -3.27
C TRP A 173 0.91 6.84 -2.59
N ASN A 174 0.79 7.13 -1.28
CA ASN A 174 -0.36 6.72 -0.47
C ASN A 174 -1.71 7.11 -1.09
N LYS A 175 -1.87 8.36 -1.55
CA LYS A 175 -3.14 8.81 -2.12
C LYS A 175 -3.56 8.04 -3.37
N ILE A 176 -2.62 7.75 -4.26
CA ILE A 176 -2.92 6.96 -5.46
C ILE A 176 -3.29 5.53 -5.06
N TYR A 177 -2.59 4.93 -4.10
CA TYR A 177 -2.86 3.56 -3.66
C TYR A 177 -4.15 3.41 -2.85
N GLU A 178 -4.48 4.35 -1.98
CA GLU A 178 -5.79 4.41 -1.31
C GLU A 178 -6.92 4.36 -2.35
N TYR A 179 -6.80 5.16 -3.41
CA TYR A 179 -7.75 5.13 -4.52
C TYR A 179 -7.75 3.78 -5.25
N ILE A 180 -6.60 3.27 -5.68
CA ILE A 180 -6.50 2.02 -6.44
C ILE A 180 -7.07 0.83 -5.64
N LYS A 181 -6.74 0.75 -4.35
CA LYS A 181 -7.10 -0.37 -3.48
C LYS A 181 -8.61 -0.56 -3.37
N THR A 182 -9.36 0.54 -3.31
CA THR A 182 -10.84 0.49 -3.30
C THR A 182 -11.44 -0.11 -4.58
N SER A 183 -10.66 -0.16 -5.67
CA SER A 183 -11.16 -0.51 -7.01
C SER A 183 -10.61 -1.83 -7.58
N ILE A 184 -9.41 -2.27 -7.18
CA ILE A 184 -8.72 -3.41 -7.81
C ILE A 184 -8.86 -4.73 -7.02
N GLY A 185 -9.13 -4.69 -5.71
CA GLY A 185 -9.25 -5.91 -4.88
C GLY A 185 -7.96 -6.74 -4.81
N ASN A 186 -8.07 -8.05 -4.57
CA ASN A 186 -6.94 -8.96 -4.29
C ASN A 186 -6.16 -9.42 -5.55
N LYS A 187 -5.97 -8.55 -6.55
CA LYS A 187 -5.20 -8.89 -7.75
C LYS A 187 -3.70 -8.92 -7.49
N LYS A 188 -2.95 -9.54 -8.41
CA LYS A 188 -1.48 -9.51 -8.45
C LYS A 188 -0.99 -8.71 -9.65
N ALA A 189 0.13 -8.01 -9.46
CA ALA A 189 0.90 -7.43 -10.53
C ALA A 189 2.07 -8.37 -10.88
N ILE A 190 2.17 -8.76 -12.14
CA ILE A 190 3.31 -9.46 -12.72
C ILE A 190 4.19 -8.42 -13.41
N ILE A 191 5.43 -8.30 -12.96
CA ILE A 191 6.43 -7.35 -13.46
C ILE A 191 7.50 -8.18 -14.14
N SER A 192 7.73 -7.95 -15.44
CA SER A 192 8.63 -8.78 -16.23
C SER A 192 9.41 -7.97 -17.25
N ASN A 193 10.63 -8.41 -17.54
CA ASN A 193 11.38 -8.07 -18.76
C ASN A 193 11.79 -9.38 -19.45
N GLU A 194 12.72 -9.31 -20.41
CA GLU A 194 13.18 -10.50 -21.16
C GLU A 194 13.89 -11.55 -20.29
N ARG A 195 14.45 -11.13 -19.14
CA ARG A 195 15.32 -11.98 -18.31
C ARG A 195 14.68 -12.45 -17.02
N LYS A 196 13.70 -11.69 -16.51
CA LYS A 196 13.18 -11.86 -15.15
C LYS A 196 11.69 -11.55 -15.13
N SER A 197 10.96 -12.30 -14.30
CA SER A 197 9.55 -12.08 -14.00
C SER A 197 9.32 -12.29 -12.51
N GLU A 198 8.65 -11.33 -11.87
CA GLU A 198 8.30 -11.34 -10.45
C GLU A 198 6.83 -10.98 -10.30
N SER A 199 6.20 -11.45 -9.23
CA SER A 199 4.80 -11.13 -8.95
C SER A 199 4.62 -10.62 -7.53
N ILE A 200 3.74 -9.63 -7.34
CA ILE A 200 3.43 -9.04 -6.04
C ILE A 200 1.94 -8.78 -5.90
N LEU A 201 1.40 -8.95 -4.70
CA LEU A 201 0.02 -8.61 -4.36
C LEU A 201 -0.17 -7.10 -4.43
N VAL A 202 -1.31 -6.65 -4.96
CA VAL A 202 -1.61 -5.22 -5.03
C VAL A 202 -1.72 -4.58 -3.63
N ASP A 203 -2.10 -5.35 -2.61
CA ASP A 203 -2.13 -4.87 -1.24
C ASP A 203 -0.75 -4.59 -0.62
N ALA A 204 0.33 -5.05 -1.25
CA ALA A 204 1.69 -4.81 -0.79
C ALA A 204 2.32 -3.53 -1.38
N PHE A 205 1.55 -2.71 -2.12
CA PHE A 205 2.03 -1.43 -2.62
C PHE A 205 1.96 -0.31 -1.54
N PRO A 206 2.84 0.71 -1.61
CA PRO A 206 3.94 0.89 -2.57
C PRO A 206 5.04 -0.17 -2.46
N LEU A 207 5.81 -0.34 -3.53
CA LEU A 207 6.96 -1.23 -3.54
C LEU A 207 8.00 -0.71 -2.55
N ASN A 208 8.42 -1.53 -1.61
CA ASN A 208 9.50 -1.17 -0.70
C ASN A 208 10.89 -1.31 -1.35
N TYR A 209 11.88 -0.71 -0.71
CA TYR A 209 13.29 -0.72 -1.10
C TYR A 209 13.80 -2.13 -1.39
N ASN A 210 13.52 -3.09 -0.50
CA ASN A 210 14.04 -4.45 -0.64
C ASN A 210 13.49 -5.14 -1.90
N PHE A 211 12.20 -4.98 -2.18
CA PHE A 211 11.59 -5.51 -3.39
C PHE A 211 12.18 -4.84 -4.63
N LEU A 212 12.23 -3.51 -4.66
CA LEU A 212 12.79 -2.72 -5.77
C LEU A 212 14.26 -3.09 -6.05
N ASN A 213 15.07 -3.20 -5.00
CA ASN A 213 16.46 -3.62 -5.09
C ASN A 213 16.61 -5.06 -5.58
N SER A 214 15.71 -5.96 -5.17
CA SER A 214 15.71 -7.36 -5.61
C SER A 214 15.33 -7.53 -7.09
N LEU A 215 14.53 -6.61 -7.65
CA LEU A 215 14.11 -6.68 -9.06
C LEU A 215 15.33 -6.65 -9.99
N LYS A 216 16.35 -5.85 -9.68
CA LYS A 216 17.57 -5.66 -10.50
C LYS A 216 17.27 -5.50 -12.00
N MET A 217 16.13 -4.91 -12.36
CA MET A 217 15.72 -4.76 -13.76
C MET A 217 16.59 -3.70 -14.45
N ASP A 218 17.07 -4.03 -15.66
CA ASP A 218 17.71 -3.04 -16.52
C ASP A 218 16.62 -2.18 -17.17
N ILE A 219 16.58 -0.89 -16.81
CA ILE A 219 15.61 0.07 -17.34
C ILE A 219 15.82 0.40 -18.83
N LYS A 220 16.90 -0.11 -19.44
CA LYS A 220 17.11 -0.11 -20.89
C LYS A 220 16.26 -1.16 -21.61
N GLU A 221 15.81 -2.20 -20.89
CA GLU A 221 14.91 -3.21 -21.41
C GLU A 221 13.45 -2.79 -21.22
N ASN A 222 12.57 -3.27 -22.08
CA ASN A 222 11.14 -2.99 -21.98
C ASN A 222 10.54 -3.73 -20.77
N ILE A 223 10.11 -2.98 -19.76
CA ILE A 223 9.40 -3.53 -18.59
C ILE A 223 7.91 -3.68 -18.94
N ASN A 224 7.43 -4.91 -18.85
CA ASN A 224 6.03 -5.28 -19.04
C ASN A 224 5.35 -5.51 -17.69
N ILE A 225 4.15 -4.95 -17.53
CA ILE A 225 3.36 -5.04 -16.30
C ILE A 225 1.97 -5.58 -16.64
N LYS A 226 1.64 -6.74 -16.10
CA LYS A 226 0.31 -7.36 -16.23
C LYS A 226 -0.37 -7.40 -14.89
N ILE A 227 -1.66 -7.07 -14.88
CA ILE A 227 -2.51 -7.19 -13.70
C ILE A 227 -3.40 -8.41 -13.93
N SER A 228 -3.43 -9.33 -12.98
CA SER A 228 -4.09 -10.63 -13.15
C SER A 228 -4.68 -11.10 -11.81
N GLU A 229 -5.70 -11.94 -11.89
CA GLU A 229 -6.24 -12.62 -10.72
C GLU A 229 -5.28 -13.71 -10.22
N GLU A 230 -5.35 -14.03 -8.94
CA GLU A 230 -4.39 -14.92 -8.28
C GLU A 230 -4.28 -16.32 -8.92
N ASN A 231 -5.40 -16.86 -9.38
CA ASN A 231 -5.51 -18.14 -10.08
C ASN A 231 -4.90 -18.11 -11.50
N GLU A 232 -4.89 -16.97 -12.18
CA GLU A 232 -4.36 -16.82 -13.54
C GLU A 232 -2.84 -16.57 -13.59
N VAL A 233 -2.26 -16.08 -12.49
CA VAL A 233 -0.83 -15.77 -12.38
C VAL A 233 0.06 -17.00 -12.64
N ILE A 234 -0.34 -18.18 -12.16
CA ILE A 234 0.42 -19.43 -12.38
C ILE A 234 0.47 -19.80 -13.87
N LYS A 235 -0.64 -19.62 -14.58
CA LYS A 235 -0.74 -19.92 -16.01
C LYS A 235 0.12 -18.96 -16.83
N GLU A 236 0.11 -17.68 -16.45
CA GLU A 236 0.85 -16.64 -17.17
C GLU A 236 2.36 -16.72 -16.91
N LEU A 237 2.79 -17.01 -15.67
CA LEU A 237 4.20 -17.27 -15.36
C LEU A 237 4.74 -18.48 -16.14
N LYS A 238 3.97 -19.57 -16.23
CA LYS A 238 4.33 -20.74 -17.06
C LYS A 238 4.48 -20.37 -18.53
N ARG A 239 3.54 -19.59 -19.08
CA ARG A 239 3.58 -19.14 -20.47
C ARG A 239 4.81 -18.28 -20.78
N MET A 240 5.14 -17.34 -19.89
CA MET A 240 6.32 -16.49 -20.06
C MET A 240 7.62 -17.31 -20.02
N LEU A 241 7.71 -18.27 -19.11
CA LEU A 241 8.86 -19.18 -19.02
C LEU A 241 9.01 -20.07 -20.26
N SER A 242 7.90 -20.56 -20.81
CA SER A 242 7.91 -21.32 -22.08
C SER A 242 8.38 -20.46 -23.25
N SER A 243 7.93 -19.20 -23.34
CA SER A 243 8.32 -18.30 -24.44
C SER A 243 9.80 -17.87 -24.39
N SER A 244 10.39 -17.76 -23.20
CA SER A 244 11.82 -17.45 -23.07
C SER A 244 12.72 -18.64 -23.40
N ILE A 245 12.20 -19.86 -23.28
CA ILE A 245 12.88 -21.08 -23.73
C ILE A 245 12.78 -21.21 -25.26
N GLU A 246 11.60 -20.99 -25.86
CA GLU A 246 11.41 -21.08 -27.32
C GLU A 246 12.21 -20.02 -28.09
N ALA A 247 12.32 -18.79 -27.57
CA ALA A 247 13.14 -17.74 -28.19
C ALA A 247 14.65 -18.07 -28.20
N LYS A 248 15.09 -19.05 -27.40
CA LYS A 248 16.49 -19.51 -27.33
C LYS A 248 16.79 -20.68 -28.28
N ILE A 249 15.79 -21.30 -28.92
CA ILE A 249 15.95 -22.44 -29.84
C ILE A 249 15.77 -21.98 -31.30
N THR A 250 16.42 -20.88 -31.67
CA THR A 250 16.66 -20.56 -33.08
C THR A 250 18.17 -20.61 -33.30
N ILE A 251 18.72 -21.82 -33.41
CA ILE A 251 20.11 -22.07 -33.80
C ILE A 251 20.12 -22.38 -35.31
N PRO A 252 20.91 -21.65 -36.12
CA PRO A 252 21.28 -22.10 -37.46
C PRO A 252 22.12 -23.37 -37.33
N SER A 253 21.79 -24.37 -38.14
CA SER A 253 22.49 -25.65 -38.29
C SER A 253 24.03 -25.51 -38.28
N GLU A 254 24.67 -26.29 -37.41
CA GLU A 254 26.02 -26.90 -37.50
C GLU A 254 27.21 -25.99 -37.86
N SER A 255 28.33 -25.95 -37.11
CA SER A 255 29.07 -27.08 -36.54
C SER A 255 30.20 -26.59 -35.62
N SER A 256 30.75 -27.55 -34.87
CA SER A 256 31.97 -27.55 -34.07
C SER A 256 31.77 -27.46 -32.55
N SER A 257 31.96 -28.65 -31.97
CA SER A 257 31.99 -29.01 -30.57
C SER A 257 33.12 -28.32 -29.82
N THR A 258 32.79 -27.60 -28.75
CA THR A 258 33.55 -27.70 -27.49
C THR A 258 32.60 -27.36 -26.35
N GLU A 259 32.18 -28.40 -25.63
CA GLU A 259 31.43 -28.26 -24.39
C GLU A 259 32.25 -27.49 -23.36
N GLN A 260 31.87 -26.24 -23.08
CA GLN A 260 32.07 -25.65 -21.76
C GLN A 260 30.69 -25.59 -21.09
N MET A 261 30.49 -26.56 -20.21
CA MET A 261 29.32 -26.71 -19.37
C MET A 261 29.25 -25.53 -18.39
N SER A 262 28.50 -24.49 -18.73
CA SER A 262 28.11 -23.48 -17.74
C SER A 262 26.97 -24.05 -16.91
N TYR A 263 27.29 -24.34 -15.66
CA TYR A 263 26.33 -24.80 -14.67
C TYR A 263 25.35 -23.66 -14.41
N VAL A 264 24.23 -23.63 -15.13
CA VAL A 264 23.08 -22.82 -14.74
C VAL A 264 22.48 -23.52 -13.54
N GLU A 265 22.90 -23.06 -12.37
CA GLU A 265 22.33 -23.45 -11.09
C GLU A 265 20.84 -23.09 -11.11
N THR A 266 20.02 -24.10 -11.40
CA THR A 266 18.57 -24.03 -11.39
C THR A 266 18.15 -24.00 -9.93
N HIS A 267 18.17 -22.80 -9.34
CA HIS A 267 17.53 -22.59 -8.05
C HIS A 267 16.06 -22.95 -8.21
N SER A 268 15.66 -24.01 -7.51
CA SER A 268 14.33 -24.62 -7.54
C SER A 268 13.26 -23.61 -7.15
N ILE A 269 12.69 -22.91 -8.13
CA ILE A 269 11.46 -22.14 -7.98
C ILE A 269 10.31 -23.13 -8.15
N TYR A 270 10.01 -23.90 -7.11
CA TYR A 270 8.68 -24.41 -6.73
C TYR A 270 8.84 -25.33 -5.52
N ASN A 271 8.90 -24.72 -4.33
CA ASN A 271 8.52 -25.35 -3.05
C ASN A 271 8.61 -24.30 -1.94
N ASN A 272 7.55 -23.50 -1.78
CA ASN A 272 7.23 -22.86 -0.50
C ASN A 272 5.86 -22.18 -0.46
N ILE A 273 4.82 -22.78 -1.06
CA ILE A 273 3.44 -22.38 -0.71
C ILE A 273 3.02 -22.96 0.65
N PHE A 274 3.69 -24.00 1.16
CA PHE A 274 3.69 -24.30 2.59
C PHE A 274 4.80 -25.32 2.86
N SER A 275 5.96 -24.90 3.37
CA SER A 275 6.97 -25.89 3.79
C SER A 275 6.34 -26.74 4.90
N ALA A 276 6.28 -28.06 4.74
CA ALA A 276 5.83 -28.95 5.80
C ALA A 276 6.56 -28.66 7.13
N LYS A 277 7.83 -28.20 7.05
CA LYS A 277 8.61 -27.75 8.20
C LYS A 277 8.02 -26.50 8.88
N LYS A 278 7.51 -25.52 8.11
CA LYS A 278 6.83 -24.33 8.67
C LYS A 278 5.47 -24.67 9.26
N LEU A 279 4.71 -25.59 8.66
CA LEU A 279 3.44 -26.09 9.21
C LEU A 279 3.64 -26.81 10.55
N LEU A 280 4.70 -27.62 10.64
CA LEU A 280 5.06 -28.30 11.89
C LEU A 280 5.43 -27.30 12.99
N ILE A 281 6.21 -26.26 12.68
CA ILE A 281 6.58 -25.22 13.67
C ILE A 281 5.34 -24.48 14.19
N ILE A 282 4.43 -24.06 13.30
CA ILE A 282 3.19 -23.38 13.68
C ILE A 282 2.31 -24.30 14.54
N SER A 283 2.21 -25.58 14.17
CA SER A 283 1.49 -26.59 14.95
C SER A 283 2.06 -26.74 16.36
N PHE A 284 3.38 -26.84 16.51
CA PHE A 284 4.05 -26.92 17.82
C PHE A 284 3.81 -25.68 18.69
N ILE A 285 3.85 -24.48 18.12
CA ILE A 285 3.55 -23.24 18.85
C ILE A 285 2.10 -23.23 19.34
N PHE A 286 1.15 -23.65 18.48
CA PHE A 286 -0.27 -23.70 18.82
C PHE A 286 -0.57 -24.73 19.93
N PHE A 287 0.01 -25.93 19.83
CA PHE A 287 -0.10 -26.95 20.89
C PHE A 287 0.58 -26.51 22.19
N GLY A 288 1.72 -25.83 22.12
CA GLY A 288 2.39 -25.22 23.26
C GLY A 288 1.51 -24.16 23.95
N TYR A 289 0.88 -23.29 23.17
CA TYR A 289 -0.04 -22.29 23.69
C TYR A 289 -1.26 -22.93 24.37
N ILE A 290 -1.88 -23.94 23.76
CA ILE A 290 -3.02 -24.66 24.35
C ILE A 290 -2.63 -25.34 25.66
N THR A 291 -1.49 -26.03 25.69
CA THR A 291 -1.01 -26.72 26.90
C THR A 291 -0.69 -25.75 28.03
N ILE A 292 -0.08 -24.60 27.74
CA ILE A 292 0.12 -23.52 28.72
C ILE A 292 -1.22 -23.01 29.26
N ASN A 293 -2.22 -22.77 28.41
CA ASN A 293 -3.55 -22.34 28.88
C ASN A 293 -4.25 -23.37 29.76
N ILE A 294 -4.13 -24.66 29.43
CA ILE A 294 -4.67 -25.75 30.26
C ILE A 294 -3.95 -25.81 31.62
N MET A 295 -2.62 -25.66 31.62
CA MET A 295 -1.84 -25.60 32.86
C MET A 295 -2.22 -24.37 33.70
N LEU A 296 -2.36 -23.19 33.08
CA LEU A 296 -2.79 -21.98 33.77
C LEU A 296 -4.22 -22.11 34.31
N TYR A 297 -5.11 -22.78 33.59
CA TYR A 297 -6.47 -23.05 34.08
C TYR A 297 -6.47 -24.01 35.28
N LYS A 298 -5.61 -25.04 35.27
CA LYS A 298 -5.59 -26.08 36.30
C LYS A 298 -4.77 -25.73 37.54
N PHE A 299 -3.68 -24.97 37.38
CA PHE A 299 -2.67 -24.73 38.43
C PHE A 299 -2.61 -23.28 38.93
N THR A 300 -3.43 -22.37 38.41
CA THR A 300 -3.47 -20.97 38.88
C THR A 300 -4.80 -20.64 39.56
N LEU A 301 -4.78 -19.70 40.51
CA LEU A 301 -5.94 -19.11 41.21
C LEU A 301 -7.07 -18.63 40.28
N LEU A 302 -6.77 -18.43 38.99
CA LEU A 302 -7.71 -18.03 37.95
C LEU A 302 -8.76 -19.10 37.64
N GLY A 303 -8.41 -20.39 37.66
CA GLY A 303 -9.38 -21.47 37.44
C GLY A 303 -10.42 -21.54 38.55
N THR A 304 -9.98 -21.38 39.81
CA THR A 304 -10.85 -21.29 40.98
C THR A 304 -11.74 -20.05 40.94
N TRP A 305 -11.20 -18.91 40.48
CA TRP A 305 -11.96 -17.67 40.31
C TRP A 305 -13.05 -17.77 39.22
N ILE A 306 -12.74 -18.38 38.08
CA ILE A 306 -13.72 -18.60 37.00
C ILE A 306 -14.80 -19.58 37.45
N ASN A 307 -14.44 -20.69 38.11
CA ASN A 307 -15.42 -21.65 38.63
C ASN A 307 -16.32 -21.01 39.71
N ASN A 308 -15.74 -20.16 40.57
CA ASN A 308 -16.49 -19.40 41.57
C ASN A 308 -17.39 -18.34 40.93
N ARG A 309 -16.96 -17.65 39.86
CA ARG A 309 -17.82 -16.74 39.10
C ARG A 309 -18.98 -17.45 38.41
N ILE A 310 -18.74 -18.63 37.82
CA ILE A 310 -19.80 -19.42 37.18
C ILE A 310 -20.80 -19.94 38.24
N LYS A 311 -20.32 -20.37 39.40
CA LYS A 311 -21.20 -20.70 40.55
C LYS A 311 -21.97 -19.48 41.05
N CYS A 312 -21.34 -18.32 41.20
CA CYS A 312 -22.01 -17.07 41.55
C CYS A 312 -23.07 -16.69 40.52
N ASN A 313 -22.81 -16.86 39.22
CA ASN A 313 -23.79 -16.55 38.18
C ASN A 313 -25.00 -17.49 38.24
N LYS A 314 -24.79 -18.78 38.52
CA LYS A 314 -25.88 -19.73 38.79
C LYS A 314 -26.64 -19.40 40.08
N PHE A 315 -25.96 -18.91 41.12
CA PHE A 315 -26.58 -18.50 42.37
C PHE A 315 -27.43 -17.23 42.19
N ILE A 316 -26.92 -16.23 41.46
CA ILE A 316 -27.62 -15.00 41.09
C ILE A 316 -28.83 -15.31 40.20
N GLN A 317 -28.69 -16.18 39.20
CA GLN A 317 -29.83 -16.63 38.39
C GLN A 317 -30.90 -17.33 39.22
N LYS A 318 -30.50 -18.17 40.19
CA LYS A 318 -31.45 -18.84 41.10
C LYS A 318 -32.20 -17.83 41.99
N TYR A 319 -31.54 -16.76 42.42
CA TYR A 319 -32.17 -15.70 43.21
C TYR A 319 -33.05 -14.76 42.38
N ILE A 320 -32.63 -14.39 41.17
CA ILE A 320 -33.44 -13.58 40.25
C ILE A 320 -34.69 -14.35 39.82
N CYS A 321 -34.60 -15.66 39.57
CA CYS A 321 -35.76 -16.49 39.26
C CYS A 321 -36.68 -16.71 40.47
N LYS A 322 -36.14 -16.80 41.70
CA LYS A 322 -36.93 -16.90 42.94
C LYS A 322 -37.65 -15.57 43.27
N ASN A 323 -36.99 -14.44 43.08
CA ASN A 323 -37.58 -13.11 43.29
C ASN A 323 -38.59 -12.71 42.21
N LYS A 324 -38.50 -13.27 40.99
CA LYS A 324 -39.52 -13.05 39.95
C LYS A 324 -40.87 -13.69 40.32
N THR A 325 -40.88 -14.64 41.26
CA THR A 325 -42.11 -15.25 41.80
C THR A 325 -42.64 -14.51 43.04
N GLU A 326 -41.83 -13.64 43.67
CA GLU A 326 -42.19 -12.84 44.85
C GLU A 326 -42.24 -11.35 44.49
N SER A 327 -42.94 -10.95 43.42
CA SER A 327 -43.19 -9.55 43.06
C SER A 327 -44.13 -8.81 44.03
N LEU A 328 -44.17 -9.24 45.29
CA LEU A 328 -44.88 -8.63 46.38
C LEU A 328 -44.02 -8.80 47.63
N LEU A 329 -43.09 -7.87 47.93
CA LEU A 329 -42.64 -7.65 49.31
C LEU A 329 -41.84 -6.34 49.48
N SER A 330 -41.78 -5.92 50.74
CA SER A 330 -41.81 -4.54 51.23
C SER A 330 -40.45 -3.82 51.32
N LYS A 331 -40.53 -2.49 51.54
CA LYS A 331 -39.45 -1.50 51.64
C LYS A 331 -38.28 -1.86 52.58
N ASN A 332 -38.43 -2.86 53.45
CA ASN A 332 -37.42 -3.27 54.41
C ASN A 332 -36.28 -4.09 53.79
N ASP A 333 -36.56 -4.86 52.73
CA ASP A 333 -35.56 -5.73 52.10
C ASP A 333 -34.57 -4.96 51.19
N TYR A 334 -34.96 -3.76 50.73
CA TYR A 334 -34.09 -2.87 49.95
C TYR A 334 -32.93 -2.33 50.79
N ASN A 335 -33.15 -2.07 52.08
CA ASN A 335 -32.11 -1.62 52.99
C ASN A 335 -31.09 -2.71 53.29
N LYS A 336 -31.52 -3.99 53.36
CA LYS A 336 -30.62 -5.12 53.59
C LYS A 336 -29.70 -5.38 52.39
N LEU A 337 -30.19 -5.17 51.18
CA LEU A 337 -29.39 -5.19 49.94
C LEU A 337 -28.33 -4.08 49.91
N ASN A 338 -28.68 -2.87 50.36
CA ASN A 338 -27.75 -1.73 50.39
C ASN A 338 -26.63 -1.91 51.44
N ILE A 339 -26.91 -2.57 52.56
CA ILE A 339 -25.90 -2.87 53.60
C ILE A 339 -24.93 -3.95 53.11
N ALA A 340 -25.41 -5.00 52.45
CA ALA A 340 -24.55 -6.05 51.91
C ALA A 340 -23.62 -5.54 50.79
N TYR A 341 -24.09 -4.60 49.97
CA TYR A 341 -23.27 -4.01 48.90
C TYR A 341 -22.16 -3.10 49.45
N LYS A 342 -22.47 -2.26 50.45
CA LYS A 342 -21.48 -1.36 51.09
C LYS A 342 -20.43 -2.10 51.92
N SER A 343 -20.76 -3.26 52.49
CA SER A 343 -19.78 -4.11 53.19
C SER A 343 -18.75 -4.75 52.25
N PHE A 344 -19.04 -4.82 50.94
CA PHE A 344 -18.16 -5.45 49.96
C PHE A 344 -17.09 -4.48 49.44
N ASP A 345 -17.42 -3.21 49.22
CA ASP A 345 -16.45 -2.17 48.81
C ASP A 345 -15.39 -1.90 49.89
N SER A 346 -15.78 -1.95 51.18
CA SER A 346 -14.87 -1.78 52.32
C SER A 346 -13.81 -2.88 52.45
N TYR A 347 -14.04 -4.07 51.88
CA TYR A 347 -13.08 -5.17 51.93
C TYR A 347 -12.02 -5.08 50.82
N TYR A 348 -12.32 -4.34 49.74
CA TYR A 348 -11.40 -4.15 48.62
C TYR A 348 -10.40 -3.00 48.84
N GLU A 349 -10.76 -1.97 49.61
CA GLU A 349 -9.84 -0.87 49.95
C GLU A 349 -8.75 -1.27 50.97
N ASN A 350 -8.94 -2.35 51.73
CA ASN A 350 -7.98 -2.79 52.77
C ASN A 350 -7.01 -3.90 52.30
N SER A 351 -6.91 -4.17 51.00
CA SER A 351 -6.03 -5.22 50.46
C SER A 351 -5.18 -4.80 49.26
N ILE A 352 -4.81 -3.50 49.17
CA ILE A 352 -3.74 -2.98 48.31
C ILE A 352 -2.55 -2.60 49.18
#